data_AF-A0A3S0BEZ7-F1
#
_entry.id   AF-A0A3S0BEZ7-F1
#
_cell.length_a   1.000
_cell.length_b   1.000
_cell.length_c   1.000
_cell.angle_alpha   90.00
_cell.angle_beta   90.00
_cell.angle_gamma   90.00
#
_symmetry.space_group_name_H-M   'P 1'
#
loop_
_entity.id
_entity.type
_entity.pdbx_description
1 polymer ?
#
loop_
_entity_poly.entity_id
_entity_poly.type
_entity_poly.pdbx_seq_one_letter_code
_entity_poly.pdbx_strand_id
1 'polypeptide(L)'
;MHLLKRVFYMLKNQGFTLLELMIVIAIIAFLAALSIPTFSKIIAKTKRTEAYINLQALYAVQKAYWAEHGKYTTQLNGSGGAGWQPEGYHGGGSDEQFYYTYGFANGAEGQSYFTGKLQTSASYLNGTHADQNGFVAYAVGDIDGDGQPDILSIDQNKIIKIVQDDLQD
;
A
#
# COMPACT_ATOMS: atom_id res chain seq x y z
N MET A 1 15.05 65.85 39.85
CA MET A 1 15.50 64.66 39.11
C MET A 1 15.13 63.39 39.88
N HIS A 2 13.83 63.23 40.06
CA HIS A 2 13.15 62.10 40.69
C HIS A 2 12.29 61.47 39.57
N LEU A 3 12.05 60.14 39.62
CA LEU A 3 11.02 59.41 38.84
C LEU A 3 11.41 58.70 37.51
N LEU A 4 12.56 58.02 37.41
CA LEU A 4 12.79 57.09 36.27
C LEU A 4 13.36 55.71 36.64
N LYS A 5 13.26 55.26 37.90
CA LYS A 5 13.85 53.98 38.34
C LYS A 5 12.87 52.82 38.63
N ARG A 6 11.57 52.91 38.31
CA ARG A 6 10.59 51.89 38.74
C ARG A 6 9.56 51.48 37.70
N VAL A 7 9.96 51.23 36.45
CA VAL A 7 9.10 50.53 35.47
C VAL A 7 9.83 49.41 34.74
N PHE A 8 10.95 48.89 35.29
CA PHE A 8 11.37 47.54 34.91
C PHE A 8 10.51 46.57 35.72
N TYR A 9 9.29 46.35 35.21
CA TYR A 9 8.46 45.24 35.60
C TYR A 9 9.35 44.00 35.58
N MET A 10 9.62 43.45 36.76
CA MET A 10 10.18 42.11 36.89
C MET A 10 9.18 41.17 36.23
N LEU A 11 9.29 41.00 34.92
CA LEU A 11 8.86 39.79 34.24
C LEU A 11 9.71 38.70 34.87
N LYS A 12 9.17 38.12 35.93
CA LYS A 12 9.74 37.02 36.67
C LYS A 12 9.99 35.94 35.63
N ASN A 13 11.25 35.76 35.21
CA ASN A 13 11.64 34.65 34.35
C ASN A 13 11.35 33.37 35.11
N GLN A 14 10.14 32.84 34.96
CA GLN A 14 9.77 31.52 35.43
C GLN A 14 10.44 30.52 34.49
N GLY A 15 11.62 30.05 34.88
CA GLY A 15 12.28 28.95 34.19
C GLY A 15 11.51 27.66 34.44
N PHE A 16 11.34 26.83 33.41
CA PHE A 16 10.83 25.47 33.55
C PHE A 16 11.69 24.69 34.53
N THR A 17 11.06 23.92 35.42
CA THR A 17 11.77 23.01 36.31
C THR A 17 12.20 21.76 35.55
N LEU A 18 13.33 21.18 35.95
CA LEU A 18 13.81 19.91 35.40
C LEU A 18 12.78 18.79 35.66
N LEU A 19 12.09 18.84 36.79
CA LEU A 19 11.03 17.89 37.15
C LEU A 19 9.82 17.97 36.21
N GLU A 20 9.36 19.17 35.84
CA GLU A 20 8.27 19.36 34.88
C GLU A 20 8.63 18.74 33.53
N LEU A 21 9.87 18.94 33.07
CA LEU A 21 10.33 18.30 31.84
C LEU A 21 10.37 16.77 31.96
N MET A 22 10.81 16.22 33.10
CA MET A 22 10.85 14.77 33.33
C MET A 22 9.47 14.11 33.28
N ILE A 23 8.46 14.74 33.88
CA ILE A 23 7.09 14.21 33.86
C ILE A 23 6.52 14.27 32.44
N VAL A 24 6.80 15.37 31.71
CA VAL A 24 6.34 15.52 30.32
C VAL A 24 6.93 14.44 29.41
N ILE A 25 8.25 14.18 29.47
CA ILE A 25 8.85 13.12 28.65
C ILE A 25 8.36 11.72 29.05
N ALA A 26 8.09 11.49 30.34
CA ALA A 26 7.56 10.21 30.82
C ALA A 26 6.13 9.96 30.30
N ILE A 27 5.27 10.98 30.33
CA ILE A 27 3.91 10.89 29.79
C ILE A 27 3.95 10.70 28.26
N ILE A 28 4.81 11.44 27.54
CA ILE A 28 4.95 11.29 26.07
C ILE A 28 5.44 9.88 25.72
N ALA A 29 6.43 9.34 26.44
CA ALA A 29 6.94 7.99 26.20
C ALA A 29 5.85 6.91 26.44
N PHE A 30 5.03 7.06 27.48
CA PHE A 30 3.92 6.16 27.76
C PHE A 30 2.85 6.20 26.67
N LEU A 31 2.43 7.39 26.23
CA LEU A 31 1.45 7.56 25.15
C LEU A 31 1.97 7.03 23.82
N ALA A 32 3.25 7.27 23.50
CA ALA A 32 3.89 6.78 22.28
C ALA A 32 3.91 5.25 22.25
N ALA A 33 4.24 4.59 23.37
CA ALA A 33 4.27 3.13 23.46
C ALA A 33 2.91 2.48 23.15
N LEU A 34 1.80 3.09 23.61
CA LEU A 34 0.45 2.61 23.31
C LEU A 34 0.02 2.88 21.85
N SER A 35 0.52 3.97 21.25
CA SER A 35 0.05 4.42 19.93
C SER A 35 0.71 3.69 18.75
N ILE A 36 1.96 3.25 18.87
CA ILE A 36 2.73 2.63 17.78
C ILE A 36 2.00 1.44 17.09
N PRO A 37 1.47 0.43 17.81
CA PRO A 37 0.88 -0.74 17.14
C PRO A 37 -0.35 -0.41 16.29
N THR A 38 -1.14 0.58 16.72
CA THR A 38 -2.35 1.00 15.99
C THR A 38 -2.05 1.68 14.66
N PHE A 39 -0.94 2.40 14.58
CA PHE A 39 -0.54 3.14 13.39
C PHE A 39 -0.15 2.21 12.22
N SER A 40 0.59 1.14 12.51
CA SER A 40 0.98 0.14 11.50
C SER A 40 -0.24 -0.53 10.86
N LYS A 41 -1.27 -0.88 11.64
CA LYS A 41 -2.53 -1.46 11.12
C LYS A 41 -3.27 -0.49 10.18
N ILE A 42 -3.27 0.81 10.49
CA ILE A 42 -3.91 1.83 9.63
C ILE A 42 -3.18 1.98 8.29
N ILE A 43 -1.85 1.94 8.30
CA ILE A 43 -1.05 1.96 7.06
C ILE A 43 -1.34 0.72 6.23
N ALA A 44 -1.33 -0.47 6.83
CA ALA A 44 -1.62 -1.73 6.14
C ALA A 44 -3.00 -1.70 5.46
N LYS A 45 -4.02 -1.23 6.19
CA LYS A 45 -5.38 -1.06 5.66
C LYS A 45 -5.44 -0.07 4.49
N THR A 46 -4.71 1.03 4.57
CA THR A 46 -4.62 2.02 3.48
C THR A 46 -4.00 1.41 2.23
N LYS A 47 -2.86 0.72 2.38
CA LYS A 47 -2.18 0.01 1.27
C LYS A 47 -3.09 -1.04 0.63
N ARG A 48 -3.80 -1.83 1.44
CA ARG A 48 -4.79 -2.81 0.96
C ARG A 48 -5.91 -2.12 0.18
N THR A 49 -6.45 -1.01 0.68
CA THR A 49 -7.52 -0.25 0.00
C THR A 49 -7.11 0.19 -1.41
N GLU A 50 -5.87 0.62 -1.58
CA GLU A 50 -5.30 0.93 -2.90
C GLU A 50 -5.23 -0.32 -3.80
N ALA A 51 -4.85 -1.47 -3.24
CA ALA A 51 -4.85 -2.73 -3.98
C ALA A 51 -6.24 -3.15 -4.46
N TYR A 52 -7.30 -2.93 -3.65
CA TYR A 52 -8.68 -3.14 -4.10
C TYR A 52 -9.05 -2.27 -5.31
N ILE A 53 -8.60 -1.00 -5.34
CA ILE A 53 -8.88 -0.08 -6.46
C ILE A 53 -8.18 -0.56 -7.73
N ASN A 54 -6.89 -0.92 -7.64
CA ASN A 54 -6.13 -1.43 -8.79
C ASN A 54 -6.68 -2.75 -9.32
N LEU A 55 -7.08 -3.68 -8.45
CA LEU A 55 -7.73 -4.92 -8.85
C LEU A 55 -9.06 -4.67 -9.58
N GLN A 56 -9.87 -3.71 -9.13
CA GLN A 56 -11.10 -3.33 -9.82
C GLN A 56 -10.83 -2.71 -11.20
N ALA A 57 -9.77 -1.92 -11.34
CA ALA A 57 -9.35 -1.40 -12.63
C ALA A 57 -8.91 -2.54 -13.57
N LEU A 58 -8.13 -3.50 -13.07
CA LEU A 58 -7.72 -4.70 -13.80
C LEU A 58 -8.95 -5.52 -14.25
N TYR A 59 -9.95 -5.69 -13.39
CA TYR A 59 -11.21 -6.33 -13.78
C TYR A 59 -11.90 -5.60 -14.94
N ALA A 60 -12.00 -4.27 -14.87
CA ALA A 60 -12.67 -3.50 -15.90
C ALA A 60 -12.02 -3.67 -17.28
N VAL A 61 -10.68 -3.62 -17.35
CA VAL A 61 -9.95 -3.81 -18.61
C VAL A 61 -10.02 -5.26 -19.11
N GLN A 62 -10.04 -6.26 -18.22
CA GLN A 62 -10.24 -7.66 -18.60
C GLN A 62 -11.63 -7.88 -19.20
N LYS A 63 -12.67 -7.25 -18.62
CA LYS A 63 -14.03 -7.29 -19.19
C LYS A 63 -14.11 -6.63 -20.56
N ALA A 64 -13.44 -5.48 -20.75
CA ALA A 64 -13.36 -4.82 -22.05
C ALA A 64 -12.64 -5.71 -23.08
N TYR A 65 -11.47 -6.25 -22.71
CA TYR A 65 -10.68 -7.12 -23.58
C TYR A 65 -11.45 -8.37 -24.01
N TRP A 66 -12.17 -9.02 -23.08
CA TRP A 66 -13.02 -10.17 -23.40
C TRP A 66 -14.16 -9.81 -24.36
N ALA A 67 -14.77 -8.62 -24.22
CA ALA A 67 -15.82 -8.17 -25.13
C ALA A 67 -15.33 -8.00 -26.58
N GLU A 68 -14.05 -7.67 -26.75
CA GLU A 68 -13.42 -7.48 -28.06
C GLU A 68 -12.84 -8.78 -28.65
N HIS A 69 -12.26 -9.64 -27.80
CA HIS A 69 -11.45 -10.79 -28.24
C HIS A 69 -12.05 -12.16 -27.91
N GLY A 70 -13.14 -12.22 -27.13
CA GLY A 70 -13.80 -13.45 -26.70
C GLY A 70 -13.01 -14.29 -25.69
N LYS A 71 -11.94 -13.75 -25.12
CA LYS A 71 -11.10 -14.38 -24.10
C LYS A 71 -10.47 -13.35 -23.18
N TYR A 72 -10.10 -13.75 -21.97
CA TYR A 72 -9.26 -12.95 -21.09
C TYR A 72 -7.78 -13.10 -21.45
N THR A 73 -6.93 -12.23 -20.93
CA THR A 73 -5.49 -12.21 -21.26
C THR A 73 -4.62 -12.08 -20.01
N THR A 74 -3.49 -12.79 -19.99
CA THR A 74 -2.44 -12.60 -18.98
C THR A 74 -1.49 -11.44 -19.34
N GLN A 75 -1.64 -10.85 -20.53
CA GLN A 75 -0.87 -9.71 -20.96
C GLN A 75 -1.70 -8.44 -20.74
N LEU A 76 -1.33 -7.67 -19.73
CA LEU A 76 -2.02 -6.46 -19.30
C LEU A 76 -1.61 -5.24 -20.15
N ASN A 77 -0.33 -5.13 -20.52
CA ASN A 77 0.18 -4.01 -21.31
C ASN A 77 1.00 -4.49 -22.52
N GLY A 78 1.39 -3.55 -23.38
CA GLY A 78 2.11 -3.76 -24.63
C GLY A 78 1.23 -4.30 -25.76
N SER A 79 1.89 -4.73 -26.82
CA SER A 79 1.22 -5.06 -28.09
C SER A 79 0.28 -6.26 -27.93
N GLY A 80 -1.03 -6.03 -28.07
CA GLY A 80 -2.06 -7.06 -27.92
C GLY A 80 -2.48 -7.36 -26.48
N GLY A 81 -1.98 -6.59 -25.51
CA GLY A 81 -2.43 -6.66 -24.11
C GLY A 81 -3.72 -5.90 -23.86
N ALA A 82 -4.23 -5.98 -22.63
CA ALA A 82 -5.46 -5.29 -22.19
C ALA A 82 -5.34 -3.75 -22.09
N GLY A 83 -4.17 -3.18 -22.37
CA GLY A 83 -3.93 -1.73 -22.33
C GLY A 83 -3.94 -1.14 -20.93
N TRP A 84 -3.55 -1.92 -19.91
CA TRP A 84 -3.58 -1.51 -18.51
C TRP A 84 -2.22 -1.61 -17.84
N GLN A 85 -1.94 -0.61 -17.02
CA GLN A 85 -0.86 -0.58 -16.04
C GLN A 85 -1.35 0.23 -14.83
N PRO A 86 -0.81 -0.02 -13.63
CA PRO A 86 -1.08 0.84 -12.48
C PRO A 86 -0.68 2.30 -12.75
N GLU A 87 -1.38 3.23 -12.11
CA GLU A 87 -1.02 4.64 -12.18
C GLU A 87 0.35 4.89 -11.50
N GLY A 88 1.19 5.71 -12.14
CA GLY A 88 2.54 5.98 -11.67
C GLY A 88 3.51 4.81 -11.82
N TYR A 89 3.31 3.94 -12.82
CA TYR A 89 4.24 2.87 -13.17
C TYR A 89 5.55 3.40 -13.76
N HIS A 90 6.69 2.99 -13.19
CA HIS A 90 8.05 3.45 -13.55
C HIS A 90 9.06 2.32 -13.82
N GLY A 91 8.61 1.08 -14.05
CA GLY A 91 9.47 -0.06 -14.40
C GLY A 91 9.59 -1.12 -13.31
N GLY A 92 8.90 -0.92 -12.20
CA GLY A 92 8.86 -1.78 -11.03
C GLY A 92 9.88 -1.37 -9.96
N GLY A 93 9.53 -1.53 -8.69
CA GLY A 93 10.46 -1.33 -7.57
C GLY A 93 10.05 -0.26 -6.57
N SER A 94 11.03 0.31 -5.86
CA SER A 94 10.80 1.25 -4.75
C SER A 94 10.25 2.62 -5.17
N ASP A 95 10.43 2.99 -6.44
CA ASP A 95 10.11 4.32 -6.97
C ASP A 95 8.69 4.43 -7.53
N GLU A 96 7.94 3.34 -7.48
CA GLU A 96 6.57 3.25 -7.98
C GLU A 96 5.60 4.14 -7.18
N GLN A 97 4.40 4.42 -7.68
CA GLN A 97 3.37 5.16 -6.91
C GLN A 97 2.34 4.26 -6.23
N PHE A 98 2.46 2.95 -6.41
CA PHE A 98 1.58 1.93 -5.85
C PHE A 98 2.36 0.90 -5.03
N TYR A 99 1.70 0.22 -4.08
CA TYR A 99 2.40 -0.66 -3.14
C TYR A 99 2.54 -2.12 -3.57
N TYR A 100 1.45 -2.75 -4.00
CA TYR A 100 1.39 -4.19 -4.26
C TYR A 100 1.94 -4.52 -5.64
N THR A 101 2.42 -5.75 -5.81
CA THR A 101 2.70 -6.33 -7.13
C THR A 101 1.41 -6.90 -7.71
N TYR A 102 1.00 -6.45 -8.90
CA TYR A 102 -0.26 -6.85 -9.53
C TYR A 102 -0.02 -7.68 -10.80
N GLY A 103 -0.94 -8.59 -11.10
CA GLY A 103 -1.09 -9.15 -12.44
C GLY A 103 -1.11 -10.67 -12.47
N PHE A 104 -0.42 -11.24 -13.45
CA PHE A 104 -0.40 -12.67 -13.76
C PHE A 104 1.03 -13.23 -13.74
N ALA A 105 1.14 -14.51 -13.34
CA ALA A 105 2.40 -15.24 -13.34
C ALA A 105 2.92 -15.53 -14.75
N ASN A 106 4.18 -15.95 -14.81
CA ASN A 106 4.84 -16.50 -16.01
C ASN A 106 4.92 -15.56 -17.22
N GLY A 107 4.82 -14.24 -17.02
CA GLY A 107 5.04 -13.24 -18.06
C GLY A 107 6.22 -12.33 -17.77
N ALA A 108 6.26 -11.16 -18.42
CA ALA A 108 7.30 -10.15 -18.21
C ALA A 108 6.79 -9.00 -17.33
N GLU A 109 7.69 -8.43 -16.51
CA GLU A 109 7.46 -7.16 -15.79
C GLU A 109 7.09 -6.06 -16.80
N GLY A 110 6.12 -5.24 -16.45
CA GLY A 110 5.59 -4.19 -17.30
C GLY A 110 4.66 -4.67 -18.41
N GLN A 111 4.39 -5.97 -18.51
CA GLN A 111 3.49 -6.56 -19.50
C GLN A 111 2.44 -7.44 -18.83
N SER A 112 2.85 -8.45 -18.07
CA SER A 112 1.94 -9.39 -17.40
C SER A 112 1.79 -9.13 -15.91
N TYR A 113 2.82 -8.56 -15.30
CA TYR A 113 2.78 -8.11 -13.92
C TYR A 113 3.52 -6.78 -13.76
N PHE A 114 3.23 -6.10 -12.66
CA PHE A 114 3.81 -4.80 -12.29
C PHE A 114 4.20 -4.84 -10.82
N THR A 115 5.50 -4.71 -10.55
CA THR A 115 6.06 -4.81 -9.19
C THR A 115 5.96 -3.48 -8.47
N GLY A 116 5.23 -3.41 -7.35
CA GLY A 116 5.03 -2.16 -6.60
C GLY A 116 6.16 -1.84 -5.62
N LYS A 117 5.95 -0.80 -4.81
CA LYS A 117 6.91 -0.33 -3.77
C LYS A 117 7.34 -1.39 -2.77
N LEU A 118 6.49 -2.38 -2.50
CA LEU A 118 6.82 -3.48 -1.59
C LEU A 118 7.77 -4.51 -2.22
N GLN A 119 8.03 -4.39 -3.53
CA GLN A 119 8.96 -5.24 -4.28
C GLN A 119 8.68 -6.75 -4.14
N THR A 120 7.43 -7.10 -3.84
CA THR A 120 7.01 -8.47 -3.60
C THR A 120 7.12 -9.26 -4.89
N SER A 121 7.83 -10.40 -4.81
CA SER A 121 8.17 -11.21 -5.97
C SER A 121 6.94 -11.69 -6.76
N ALA A 122 7.05 -11.65 -8.09
CA ALA A 122 6.06 -12.23 -9.01
C ALA A 122 5.85 -13.74 -8.82
N SER A 123 6.75 -14.44 -8.12
CA SER A 123 6.58 -15.85 -7.74
C SER A 123 5.31 -16.11 -6.91
N TYR A 124 4.79 -15.10 -6.21
CA TYR A 124 3.55 -15.22 -5.45
C TYR A 124 2.28 -15.13 -6.32
N LEU A 125 2.42 -14.91 -7.63
CA LEU A 125 1.30 -14.85 -8.59
C LEU A 125 0.90 -16.23 -9.14
N ASN A 126 1.49 -17.34 -8.69
CA ASN A 126 1.34 -18.67 -9.31
C ASN A 126 -0.09 -19.22 -9.39
N GLY A 127 -1.06 -18.68 -8.65
CA GLY A 127 -2.48 -19.07 -8.74
C GLY A 127 -3.31 -18.32 -9.79
N THR A 128 -2.67 -17.43 -10.55
CA THR A 128 -3.33 -16.60 -11.55
C THR A 128 -3.47 -17.31 -12.88
N HIS A 129 -4.54 -17.00 -13.62
CA HIS A 129 -4.78 -17.51 -14.97
C HIS A 129 -5.74 -16.59 -15.72
N ALA A 130 -5.73 -16.67 -17.05
CA ALA A 130 -6.70 -16.01 -17.91
C ALA A 130 -6.93 -16.85 -19.17
N ASP A 131 -8.18 -17.18 -19.46
CA ASP A 131 -8.59 -17.99 -20.60
C ASP A 131 -9.95 -17.54 -21.15
N GLN A 132 -10.63 -18.38 -21.95
CA GLN A 132 -11.94 -18.07 -22.52
C GLN A 132 -13.09 -18.09 -21.50
N ASN A 133 -12.94 -18.88 -20.44
CA ASN A 133 -13.97 -19.18 -19.43
C ASN A 133 -13.84 -18.28 -18.19
N GLY A 134 -12.65 -17.77 -17.90
CA GLY A 134 -12.44 -16.92 -16.74
C GLY A 134 -11.03 -16.36 -16.61
N PHE A 135 -10.85 -15.56 -15.57
CA PHE A 135 -9.54 -15.14 -15.14
C PHE A 135 -9.51 -15.04 -13.61
N VAL A 136 -8.31 -15.17 -13.06
CA VAL A 136 -8.00 -14.85 -11.69
C VAL A 136 -6.68 -14.07 -11.71
N ALA A 137 -6.71 -12.81 -11.25
CA ALA A 137 -5.55 -11.94 -11.14
C ALA A 137 -5.26 -11.67 -9.66
N TYR A 138 -3.98 -11.53 -9.31
CA TYR A 138 -3.55 -11.34 -7.93
C TYR A 138 -2.96 -9.95 -7.70
N ALA A 139 -3.07 -9.47 -6.46
CA ALA A 139 -2.24 -8.43 -5.88
C ALA A 139 -1.50 -9.02 -4.69
N VAL A 140 -0.18 -8.93 -4.68
CA VAL A 140 0.67 -9.50 -3.63
C VAL A 140 1.51 -8.40 -2.99
N GLY A 141 1.55 -8.37 -1.65
CA GLY A 141 2.23 -7.32 -0.92
C GLY A 141 2.70 -7.80 0.44
N ASP A 142 4.01 -7.77 0.65
CA ASP A 142 4.66 -7.99 1.93
C ASP A 142 4.80 -6.64 2.66
N ILE A 143 3.93 -6.38 3.65
CA ILE A 143 3.80 -5.06 4.26
C ILE A 143 4.84 -4.83 5.36
N ASP A 144 5.21 -5.88 6.10
CA ASP A 144 6.12 -5.82 7.24
C ASP A 144 7.51 -6.40 6.95
N GLY A 145 7.69 -7.05 5.79
CA GLY A 145 8.97 -7.48 5.26
C GLY A 145 9.45 -8.82 5.82
N ASP A 146 8.54 -9.65 6.35
CA ASP A 146 8.88 -10.93 6.96
C ASP A 146 8.98 -12.09 5.95
N GLY A 147 8.62 -11.84 4.67
CA GLY A 147 8.63 -12.82 3.60
C GLY A 147 7.30 -13.58 3.42
N GLN A 148 6.25 -13.25 4.18
CA GLN A 148 4.90 -13.79 4.07
C GLN A 148 3.95 -12.71 3.52
N PRO A 149 3.75 -12.63 2.19
CA PRO A 149 2.94 -11.56 1.64
C PRO A 149 1.43 -11.78 1.85
N ASP A 150 0.71 -10.67 1.97
CA ASP A 150 -0.73 -10.64 1.74
C ASP A 150 -1.02 -10.91 0.26
N ILE A 151 -1.95 -11.84 -0.02
CA ILE A 151 -2.39 -12.17 -1.38
C ILE A 151 -3.88 -11.88 -1.51
N LEU A 152 -4.21 -10.89 -2.34
CA LEU A 152 -5.57 -10.58 -2.75
C LEU A 152 -5.78 -11.11 -4.17
N SER A 153 -6.97 -11.62 -4.44
CA SER A 153 -7.36 -12.11 -5.76
C SER A 153 -8.64 -11.44 -6.24
N ILE A 154 -8.75 -11.21 -7.54
CA ILE A 154 -10.01 -10.82 -8.19
C ILE A 154 -10.31 -11.76 -9.35
N ASP A 155 -11.58 -12.11 -9.51
CA ASP A 155 -12.06 -13.02 -10.54
C ASP A 155 -12.97 -12.33 -11.59
N GLN A 156 -13.42 -13.10 -12.58
CA GLN A 156 -14.31 -12.65 -13.65
C GLN A 156 -15.72 -12.23 -13.19
N ASN A 157 -16.08 -12.53 -11.94
CA ASN A 157 -17.34 -12.14 -11.31
C ASN A 157 -17.20 -10.89 -10.44
N LYS A 158 -16.02 -10.23 -10.46
CA LYS A 158 -15.69 -9.06 -9.63
C LYS A 158 -15.67 -9.39 -8.13
N ILE A 159 -15.45 -10.66 -7.78
CA ILE A 159 -15.33 -11.07 -6.38
C ILE A 159 -13.87 -10.92 -5.97
N ILE A 160 -13.63 -10.11 -4.94
CA ILE A 160 -12.29 -9.98 -4.34
C ILE A 160 -12.21 -10.89 -3.12
N LYS A 161 -11.18 -11.75 -3.09
CA LYS A 161 -10.93 -12.68 -1.98
C LYS A 161 -9.52 -12.48 -1.44
N ILE A 162 -9.38 -12.55 -0.12
CA ILE A 162 -8.09 -12.65 0.54
C ILE A 162 -7.69 -14.13 0.51
N VAL A 163 -6.67 -14.45 -0.28
CA VAL A 163 -6.14 -15.81 -0.44
C VAL A 163 -5.17 -16.15 0.69
N GLN A 164 -4.38 -15.15 1.10
CA GLN A 164 -3.46 -15.21 2.22
C GLN A 164 -3.49 -13.85 2.92
N ASP A 165 -3.69 -13.85 4.23
CA ASP A 165 -3.62 -12.67 5.10
C ASP A 165 -2.52 -12.95 6.10
N ASP A 166 -1.44 -12.18 6.00
CA ASP A 166 -0.30 -12.31 6.90
C ASP A 166 -0.54 -11.52 8.19
N LEU A 167 -1.17 -10.34 8.08
CA LEU A 167 -1.45 -9.48 9.23
C LEU A 167 -2.81 -9.77 9.89
N GLN A 168 -3.20 -11.04 10.05
CA GLN A 168 -4.44 -11.35 10.77
C GLN A 168 -4.45 -10.77 12.20
N ASP A 169 -5.63 -10.23 12.58
CA ASP A 169 -5.89 -9.46 13.80
C ASP A 169 -5.53 -10.14 15.12
#